data_AF-A0A849K1M7-F1
#
_entry.id   AF-A0A849K1M7-F1
#
_cell.length_a   1.000
_cell.length_b   1.000
_cell.length_c   1.000
_cell.angle_alpha   90.00
_cell.angle_beta   90.00
_cell.angle_gamma   90.00
#
_symmetry.space_group_name_H-M   'P 1'
#
loop_
_entity.id
_entity.type
_entity.pdbx_description
1 polymer ?
#
loop_
_entity_poly.entity_id
_entity_poly.type
_entity_poly.pdbx_seq_one_letter_code
_entity_poly.pdbx_strand_id
1 'polypeptide(L)'
;MTDHEPSGAERLFGDFAPGLVHYTDDVLFGDVWKRPGLSPKERSLVTVSVLATNGNTEQLTFHIWLAKENGNSEEEVVEALTHLAFYAGWPQAMAAMAVAKQVFRGES
;
A
#
# COMPACT_ATOMS: atom_id res chain seq x y z
N MET A 1 3.33 25.64 19.04
CA MET A 1 3.84 24.54 18.21
C MET A 1 2.95 23.37 18.49
N THR A 2 2.06 23.02 17.56
CA THR A 2 1.37 21.73 17.65
C THR A 2 2.43 20.68 17.38
N ASP A 3 2.64 19.75 18.33
CA ASP A 3 3.50 18.60 18.11
C ASP A 3 2.91 17.80 16.93
N HIS A 4 3.52 17.98 15.75
CA HIS A 4 3.28 17.12 14.60
C HIS A 4 4.12 15.87 14.83
N GLU A 5 3.46 14.72 14.94
CA GLU A 5 4.18 13.46 15.01
C GLU A 5 4.85 13.21 13.65
N PRO A 6 6.18 13.00 13.60
CA PRO A 6 6.87 12.87 12.34
C PRO A 6 6.35 11.67 11.54
N SER A 7 6.16 11.88 10.24
CA SER A 7 5.72 10.85 9.30
C SER A 7 6.70 9.67 9.26
N GLY A 8 6.27 8.56 8.67
CA GLY A 8 7.17 7.43 8.42
C GLY A 8 8.38 7.83 7.56
N ALA A 9 8.18 8.70 6.56
CA ALA A 9 9.24 9.19 5.71
C ALA A 9 10.19 10.14 6.46
N GLU A 10 9.66 11.05 7.27
CA GLU A 10 10.45 11.95 8.12
C GLU A 10 11.37 11.17 9.06
N ARG A 11 10.83 10.13 9.71
CA ARG A 11 11.60 9.28 10.63
C ARG A 11 12.74 8.51 9.96
N LEU A 12 12.55 8.09 8.70
CA LEU A 12 13.53 7.27 7.98
C LEU A 12 14.56 8.09 7.22
N PHE A 13 14.16 9.25 6.67
CA PHE A 13 14.94 9.97 5.67
C PHE A 13 14.97 11.49 5.85
N GLY A 14 14.50 12.02 6.99
CA GLY A 14 14.38 13.47 7.22
C GLY A 14 15.69 14.25 7.05
N ASP A 15 16.81 13.71 7.54
CA ASP A 15 18.14 14.32 7.44
C ASP A 15 18.90 13.91 6.16
N PHE A 16 18.56 12.76 5.58
CA PHE A 16 19.25 12.20 4.42
C PHE A 16 18.66 12.63 3.07
N ALA A 17 17.33 12.64 2.95
CA ALA A 17 16.61 12.93 1.70
C ALA A 17 15.34 13.78 1.95
N PRO A 18 15.48 15.03 2.43
CA PRO A 18 14.34 15.89 2.79
C PRO A 18 13.39 16.19 1.61
N GLY A 19 13.90 16.20 0.38
CA GLY A 19 13.05 16.35 -0.81
C GLY A 19 12.10 15.17 -1.02
N LEU A 20 12.56 13.94 -0.74
CA LEU A 20 11.71 12.75 -0.84
C LEU A 20 10.62 12.79 0.23
N VAL A 21 10.98 13.19 1.45
CA VAL A 21 10.03 13.37 2.56
C VAL A 21 8.93 14.36 2.18
N HIS A 22 9.29 15.53 1.65
CA HIS A 22 8.32 16.51 1.17
C HIS A 22 7.38 15.92 0.09
N TYR A 23 7.91 15.17 -0.88
CA TYR A 23 7.07 14.55 -1.90
C TYR A 23 6.16 13.46 -1.32
N THR A 24 6.59 12.71 -0.32
CA THR A 24 5.76 11.71 0.35
C THR A 24 4.63 12.37 1.13
N ASP A 25 4.94 13.38 1.94
CA ASP A 25 3.99 13.92 2.91
C ASP A 25 3.02 14.92 2.26
N ASP A 26 3.54 15.88 1.49
CA ASP A 26 2.72 16.97 0.95
C ASP A 26 2.10 16.62 -0.39
N VAL A 27 2.84 15.97 -1.28
CA VAL A 27 2.39 15.68 -2.65
C VAL A 27 1.63 14.36 -2.71
N LEU A 28 2.23 13.26 -2.26
CA LEU A 28 1.62 11.94 -2.36
C LEU A 28 0.43 11.82 -1.40
N PHE A 29 0.67 11.78 -0.09
CA PHE A 29 -0.41 11.60 0.89
C PHE A 29 -1.20 12.89 1.16
N GLY A 30 -0.55 14.05 1.03
CA GLY A 30 -1.14 15.37 1.25
C GLY A 30 -2.13 15.80 0.16
N ASP A 31 -1.91 15.41 -1.10
CA ASP A 31 -2.75 15.75 -2.27
C ASP A 31 -3.24 14.50 -3.03
N VAL A 32 -2.36 13.75 -3.71
CA VAL A 32 -2.73 12.70 -4.67
C VAL A 32 -3.69 11.66 -4.07
N TRP A 33 -3.44 11.22 -2.84
CA TRP A 33 -4.29 10.24 -2.14
C TRP A 33 -5.67 10.79 -1.75
N LYS A 34 -5.83 12.11 -1.68
CA LYS A 34 -7.09 12.80 -1.32
C LYS A 34 -7.92 13.24 -2.51
N ARG A 35 -7.45 13.06 -3.74
CA ARG A 35 -8.18 13.46 -4.95
C ARG A 35 -9.53 12.73 -5.05
N PRO A 36 -10.64 13.42 -5.37
CA PRO A 36 -11.99 12.87 -5.21
C PRO A 36 -12.42 11.86 -6.29
N GLY A 37 -11.65 11.69 -7.37
CA GLY A 37 -12.03 10.82 -8.50
C GLY A 37 -11.97 9.32 -8.20
N LEU A 38 -11.31 8.93 -7.10
CA LEU A 38 -11.33 7.57 -6.54
C LEU A 38 -11.44 7.69 -5.03
N SER A 39 -12.31 6.87 -4.44
CA SER A 39 -12.37 6.71 -2.99
C SER A 39 -11.04 6.16 -2.44
N PRO A 40 -10.73 6.35 -1.15
CA PRO A 40 -9.56 5.74 -0.53
C PRO A 40 -9.52 4.22 -0.69
N LYS A 41 -10.68 3.55 -0.62
CA LYS A 41 -10.83 2.11 -0.85
C LYS A 41 -10.39 1.69 -2.25
N GLU A 42 -10.91 2.37 -3.28
CA GLU A 42 -10.56 2.08 -4.67
C GLU A 42 -9.08 2.36 -4.94
N ARG A 43 -8.57 3.48 -4.42
CA ARG A 43 -7.16 3.87 -4.58
C ARG A 43 -6.22 2.84 -3.95
N SER A 44 -6.53 2.38 -2.74
CA SER A 44 -5.76 1.33 -2.07
C SER A 44 -5.72 0.04 -2.89
N LEU A 45 -6.86 -0.43 -3.41
CA LEU A 45 -6.90 -1.66 -4.19
C LEU A 45 -6.08 -1.55 -5.50
N VAL A 46 -6.12 -0.39 -6.16
CA VAL A 46 -5.27 -0.12 -7.33
C VAL A 46 -3.79 -0.15 -6.95
N THR A 47 -3.40 0.51 -5.84
CA THR A 47 -2.01 0.52 -5.39
C THR A 47 -1.51 -0.89 -5.06
N VAL A 48 -2.28 -1.67 -4.29
CA VAL A 48 -1.96 -3.08 -3.97
C VAL A 48 -1.78 -3.90 -5.24
N SER A 49 -2.68 -3.71 -6.23
CA SER A 49 -2.62 -4.46 -7.49
C SER A 49 -1.34 -4.17 -8.29
N VAL A 50 -0.91 -2.90 -8.34
CA VAL A 50 0.32 -2.50 -9.04
C VAL A 50 1.56 -3.03 -8.31
N LEU A 51 1.61 -2.92 -6.98
CA LEU A 51 2.73 -3.42 -6.18
C LEU A 51 2.87 -4.94 -6.29
N ALA A 52 1.75 -5.67 -6.27
CA ALA A 52 1.73 -7.11 -6.49
C ALA A 52 2.25 -7.48 -7.87
N THR A 53 1.78 -6.79 -8.91
CA THR A 53 2.20 -7.03 -10.31
C THR A 53 3.70 -6.82 -10.50
N ASN A 54 4.26 -5.78 -9.87
CA ASN A 54 5.69 -5.46 -9.96
C ASN A 54 6.58 -6.32 -9.03
N GLY A 55 6.00 -7.12 -8.14
CA GLY A 55 6.74 -7.89 -7.14
C GLY A 55 7.32 -7.03 -6.00
N ASN A 56 6.76 -5.84 -5.74
CA ASN A 56 7.20 -4.94 -4.67
C ASN A 56 6.64 -5.38 -3.30
N THR A 57 6.93 -6.61 -2.88
CA THR A 57 6.37 -7.23 -1.67
C THR A 57 6.71 -6.49 -0.38
N GLU A 58 7.87 -5.83 -0.33
CA GLU A 58 8.28 -4.99 0.82
C GLU A 58 7.32 -3.83 1.10
N GLN A 59 6.63 -3.33 0.07
CA GLN A 59 5.65 -2.25 0.19
C GLN A 59 4.23 -2.79 0.40
N LEU A 60 3.96 -4.06 0.07
CA LEU A 60 2.63 -4.65 0.17
C LEU A 60 2.12 -4.71 1.60
N THR A 61 2.98 -4.95 2.60
CA THR A 61 2.54 -5.03 4.00
C THR A 61 1.85 -3.75 4.44
N PHE A 62 2.46 -2.59 4.18
CA PHE A 62 1.88 -1.29 4.49
C PHE A 62 0.61 -1.02 3.68
N HIS A 63 0.64 -1.26 2.36
CA HIS A 63 -0.49 -0.92 1.50
C HIS A 63 -1.69 -1.85 1.64
N ILE A 64 -1.50 -3.12 2.01
CA ILE A 64 -2.59 -4.04 2.36
C ILE A 64 -3.22 -3.64 3.69
N TRP A 65 -2.41 -3.25 4.69
CA TRP A 65 -2.94 -2.70 5.94
C TRP A 65 -3.74 -1.42 5.68
N LEU A 66 -3.23 -0.50 4.87
CA LEU A 66 -3.95 0.72 4.48
C LEU A 66 -5.21 0.42 3.66
N ALA A 67 -5.21 -0.60 2.81
CA ALA A 67 -6.40 -1.05 2.09
C ALA A 67 -7.50 -1.50 3.07
N LYS A 68 -7.12 -2.29 4.08
CA LYS A 68 -8.04 -2.72 5.14
C LYS A 68 -8.62 -1.54 5.91
N GLU A 69 -7.78 -0.59 6.35
CA GLU A 69 -8.24 0.62 7.05
C GLU A 69 -9.17 1.49 6.18
N ASN A 70 -8.92 1.53 4.87
CA ASN A 70 -9.77 2.23 3.91
C ASN A 70 -11.05 1.45 3.53
N GLY A 71 -11.26 0.25 4.08
CA GLY A 71 -12.50 -0.52 3.94
C GLY A 71 -12.49 -1.64 2.88
N ASN A 72 -11.32 -2.06 2.40
CA ASN A 72 -11.20 -3.30 1.63
C ASN A 72 -11.31 -4.52 2.56
N SER A 73 -12.14 -5.49 2.19
CA SER A 73 -12.25 -6.76 2.93
C SER A 73 -11.10 -7.71 2.57
N GLU A 74 -10.90 -8.75 3.40
CA GLU A 74 -9.96 -9.83 3.08
C GLU A 74 -10.34 -10.49 1.75
N GLU A 75 -11.62 -10.75 1.52
CA GLU A 75 -12.13 -11.36 0.30
C GLU A 75 -11.85 -10.52 -0.95
N GLU A 76 -12.05 -9.19 -0.88
CA GLU A 76 -11.77 -8.30 -2.02
C GLU A 76 -10.28 -8.27 -2.39
N VAL A 77 -9.39 -8.25 -1.39
CA VAL A 77 -7.93 -8.26 -1.64
C VAL A 77 -7.50 -9.63 -2.16
N VAL A 78 -7.96 -10.72 -1.56
CA VAL A 78 -7.66 -12.09 -2.00
C VAL A 78 -8.13 -12.32 -3.44
N GLU A 79 -9.33 -11.86 -3.79
CA GLU A 79 -9.87 -12.02 -5.14
C GLU A 79 -9.06 -11.21 -6.16
N ALA A 80 -8.69 -9.97 -5.84
CA ALA A 80 -7.84 -9.15 -6.71
C ALA A 80 -6.47 -9.81 -6.96
N LEU A 81 -5.81 -10.30 -5.91
CA LEU A 81 -4.52 -10.98 -6.04
C LEU A 81 -4.63 -12.31 -6.81
N THR A 82 -5.72 -13.05 -6.60
CA THR A 82 -6.01 -14.27 -7.37
C THR A 82 -6.22 -13.95 -8.85
N HIS A 83 -6.95 -12.89 -9.16
CA HIS A 83 -7.17 -12.43 -10.53
C HIS A 83 -5.85 -12.03 -11.20
N LEU A 84 -4.94 -11.39 -10.47
CA LEU A 84 -3.63 -11.01 -10.98
C LEU A 84 -2.73 -12.19 -11.33
N ALA A 85 -2.99 -13.40 -10.83
CA ALA A 85 -2.23 -14.58 -11.22
C ALA A 85 -2.29 -14.84 -12.74
N PHE A 86 -3.37 -14.43 -13.39
CA PHE A 86 -3.57 -14.55 -14.84
C PHE A 86 -2.87 -13.46 -15.65
N TYR A 87 -2.63 -12.27 -15.07
CA TYR A 87 -2.10 -11.10 -15.77
C TYR A 87 -0.65 -10.76 -15.42
N ALA A 88 -0.25 -11.03 -14.18
CA ALA A 88 1.09 -10.80 -13.63
C ALA A 88 1.89 -12.10 -13.44
N GLY A 89 1.23 -13.26 -13.58
CA GLY A 89 1.83 -14.57 -13.43
C GLY A 89 1.79 -15.12 -12.00
N TRP A 90 1.82 -16.45 -11.90
CA TRP A 90 1.69 -17.18 -10.64
C TRP A 90 2.71 -16.80 -9.55
N PRO A 91 4.01 -16.57 -9.85
CA PRO A 91 4.99 -16.21 -8.83
C PRO A 91 4.65 -14.90 -8.11
N GLN A 92 4.21 -13.87 -8.84
CA GLN A 92 3.85 -12.58 -8.26
C GLN A 92 2.58 -12.67 -7.41
N ALA A 93 1.57 -13.39 -7.91
CA ALA A 93 0.34 -13.66 -7.17
C ALA A 93 0.62 -14.39 -5.84
N MET A 94 1.43 -15.46 -5.87
CA MET A 94 1.78 -16.23 -4.68
C MET A 94 2.57 -15.40 -3.65
N ALA A 95 3.54 -14.61 -4.11
CA ALA A 95 4.32 -13.74 -3.24
C ALA A 95 3.44 -12.67 -2.57
N ALA A 96 2.53 -12.04 -3.33
CA ALA A 96 1.58 -11.08 -2.78
C ALA A 96 0.56 -11.74 -1.84
N MET A 97 0.09 -12.94 -2.16
CA MET A 97 -0.86 -13.71 -1.33
C MET A 97 -0.26 -14.07 0.03
N ALA A 98 1.03 -14.42 0.08
CA ALA A 98 1.73 -14.68 1.34
C ALA A 98 1.72 -13.44 2.26
N VAL A 99 2.00 -12.25 1.70
CA VAL A 99 1.94 -11.00 2.46
C VAL A 99 0.50 -10.68 2.91
N ALA A 100 -0.49 -10.87 2.03
CA ALA A 100 -1.90 -10.67 2.39
C ALA A 100 -2.31 -11.57 3.57
N LYS A 101 -1.96 -12.86 3.51
CA LYS A 101 -2.22 -13.83 4.57
C LYS A 101 -1.60 -13.37 5.91
N GLN A 102 -0.36 -12.88 5.87
CA GLN A 102 0.30 -12.36 7.06
C GLN A 102 -0.44 -11.15 7.65
N VAL A 103 -0.85 -10.18 6.81
CA VAL A 103 -1.53 -8.96 7.29
C VAL A 103 -2.93 -9.24 7.84
N PHE A 104 -3.71 -10.13 7.20
CA PHE A 104 -5.08 -10.40 7.64
C PHE A 104 -5.17 -11.40 8.79
N ARG A 105 -4.27 -12.38 8.85
CA ARG A 105 -4.37 -13.51 9.79
C ARG A 105 -3.23 -13.60 10.80
N GLY A 106 -2.15 -12.84 10.62
CA GLY A 106 -0.96 -12.92 11.47
C GLY A 106 -0.16 -14.22 11.30
N GLU A 107 -0.40 -14.97 10.23
CA GLU A 107 0.27 -16.24 9.95
C GLU A 107 1.46 -16.01 9.00
N SER A 108 2.65 -16.48 9.40
CA SER A 108 3.87 -16.52 8.56
C SER A 108 4.00 -17.86 7.85
#